data_AF-A0A8J8AE44-F1
#
_entry.id   AF-A0A8J8AE44-F1
#
_cell.length_a   1.000
_cell.length_b   1.000
_cell.length_c   1.000
_cell.angle_alpha   90.00
_cell.angle_beta   90.00
_cell.angle_gamma   90.00
#
_symmetry.space_group_name_H-M   'P 1'
#
loop_
_entity.id
_entity.type
_entity.pdbx_description
1 polymer ?
#
loop_
_entity_poly.entity_id
_entity_poly.type
_entity_poly.pdbx_seq_one_letter_code
_entity_poly.pdbx_strand_id
1 'polypeptide(L)'
;MGKSLLTYLIALKNQHTSDVYFLDADSSASSSKKQLKFLQGKTPARFALLNLLDSRGKIDRQLLFENLLSLANKEYIDFYIDFGAPESSEFPLLFTKDFSIEEFK
;
A
#
# COMPACT_ATOMS: atom_id res chain seq x y z
N MET A 1 -10.11 -7.63 8.72
CA MET A 1 -9.33 -8.52 9.61
C MET A 1 -8.71 -9.61 8.73
N GLY A 2 -7.42 -9.58 8.42
CA GLY A 2 -6.75 -10.61 7.59
C GLY A 2 -5.79 -10.10 6.51
N LYS A 3 -5.95 -8.86 6.05
CA LYS A 3 -5.08 -8.28 5.00
C LYS A 3 -3.63 -8.13 5.47
N SER A 4 -3.41 -7.60 6.66
CA SER A 4 -2.06 -7.48 7.23
C SER A 4 -1.36 -8.82 7.42
N LEU A 5 -2.09 -9.87 7.82
CA LEU A 5 -1.55 -11.23 7.88
C LEU A 5 -1.19 -11.75 6.48
N LEU A 6 -2.05 -11.54 5.49
CA LEU A 6 -1.77 -11.91 4.11
C LEU A 6 -0.54 -11.18 3.56
N THR A 7 -0.45 -9.86 3.74
CA THR A 7 0.71 -9.05 3.36
C THR A 7 1.99 -9.56 4.03
N TYR A 8 1.92 -9.92 5.31
CA TYR A 8 3.04 -10.52 6.03
C TYR A 8 3.47 -11.87 5.43
N LEU A 9 2.53 -12.76 5.10
CA LEU A 9 2.84 -14.04 4.47
C LEU A 9 3.44 -13.87 3.07
N ILE A 10 2.93 -12.92 2.28
CA ILE A 10 3.50 -12.57 0.97
C ILE A 10 4.92 -12.02 1.15
N ALA A 11 5.16 -11.18 2.16
CA ALA A 11 6.48 -10.65 2.48
C ALA A 11 7.47 -11.74 2.87
N LEU A 12 7.04 -12.72 3.65
CA LEU A 12 7.86 -13.90 3.98
C LEU A 12 8.20 -14.71 2.72
N LYS A 13 7.22 -14.97 1.86
CA LYS A 13 7.43 -15.68 0.58
C LYS A 13 8.46 -14.95 -0.30
N ASN A 14 8.44 -13.62 -0.31
CA ASN A 14 9.28 -12.78 -1.17
C ASN A 14 10.49 -12.14 -0.44
N GLN A 15 10.87 -12.65 0.73
CA GLN A 15 11.93 -12.06 1.56
C GLN A 15 13.30 -11.99 0.85
N HIS A 16 13.51 -12.85 -0.16
CA HIS A 16 14.74 -12.90 -0.98
C HIS A 16 14.56 -12.35 -2.40
N THR A 17 13.33 -12.00 -2.81
CA THR A 17 13.03 -11.48 -4.16
C THR A 17 13.24 -9.97 -4.18
N SER A 18 14.35 -9.45 -4.72
CA SER A 18 14.69 -8.02 -4.67
C SER A 18 13.65 -7.08 -5.26
N ASP A 19 12.87 -7.56 -6.23
CA ASP A 19 12.06 -6.71 -7.11
C ASP A 19 10.65 -6.47 -6.57
N VAL A 20 10.39 -6.87 -5.31
CA VAL A 20 9.09 -6.73 -4.64
C VAL A 20 9.17 -5.68 -3.53
N TYR A 21 8.24 -4.73 -3.55
CA TYR A 21 8.14 -3.63 -2.61
C TYR A 21 6.85 -3.69 -1.77
N PHE A 22 6.96 -3.39 -0.48
CA PHE A 22 5.85 -3.45 0.46
C PHE A 22 5.51 -2.06 1.00
N LEU A 23 4.22 -1.77 1.08
CA LEU A 23 3.67 -0.50 1.53
C LEU A 23 2.64 -0.75 2.61
N ASP A 24 2.79 -0.06 3.73
CA ASP A 24 1.79 -0.04 4.79
C ASP A 24 1.05 1.29 4.73
N ALA A 25 -0.18 1.25 4.21
CA ALA A 25 -1.06 2.41 4.13
C ALA A 25 -1.98 2.52 5.36
N ASP A 26 -1.91 1.58 6.30
CA ASP A 26 -2.65 1.63 7.55
C ASP A 26 -1.91 2.53 8.56
N SER A 27 -2.21 3.84 8.49
CA SER A 27 -1.68 4.83 9.43
C SER A 27 -2.05 4.56 10.90
N SER A 28 -3.05 3.72 11.16
CA SER A 28 -3.58 3.43 12.50
C SER A 28 -2.94 2.20 13.15
N ALA A 29 -2.41 1.27 12.35
CA ALA A 29 -1.87 0.01 12.84
C ALA A 29 -0.35 0.08 13.07
N SER A 30 0.05 0.39 14.29
CA SER A 30 1.45 0.28 14.74
C SER A 30 2.05 -1.15 14.69
N SER A 31 1.27 -2.16 14.28
CA SER A 31 1.66 -3.57 14.22
C SER A 31 2.46 -3.96 12.96
N SER A 32 2.16 -3.36 11.80
CA SER A 32 2.74 -3.76 10.51
C SER A 32 4.21 -3.36 10.40
N LYS A 33 4.61 -2.23 11.01
CA LYS A 33 6.03 -1.84 11.17
C LYS A 33 6.89 -2.90 11.85
N LYS A 34 6.36 -3.60 12.85
CA LYS A 34 7.10 -4.66 13.56
C LYS A 34 7.17 -5.94 12.73
N GLN A 35 6.07 -6.29 12.06
CA GLN A 35 5.97 -7.51 11.24
C GLN A 35 6.88 -7.46 10.01
N LEU A 36 7.00 -6.30 9.36
CA LEU A 36 7.79 -6.13 8.12
C LEU A 36 9.22 -5.62 8.37
N LYS A 37 9.66 -5.53 9.63
CA LYS A 37 10.98 -5.00 10.00
C LYS A 37 12.14 -5.72 9.30
N PHE A 38 12.01 -7.01 9.00
CA PHE A 38 13.04 -7.79 8.30
C PHE A 38 13.34 -7.29 6.87
N LEU A 39 12.41 -6.54 6.27
CA LEU A 39 12.61 -5.89 4.96
C LEU A 39 13.34 -4.55 5.06
N GLN A 40 13.36 -3.91 6.23
CA GLN A 40 14.00 -2.59 6.43
C GLN A 40 15.53 -2.67 6.45
N GLY A 41 16.09 -3.84 6.80
CA GLY A 41 17.55 -4.07 6.79
C GLY A 41 18.14 -4.43 5.43
N LYS A 42 17.35 -4.35 4.35
CA LYS A 42 17.80 -4.58 2.97
C LYS A 42 18.18 -3.25 2.33
N THR A 43 19.20 -3.26 1.48
CA THR A 43 19.64 -2.10 0.69
C THR A 43 19.46 -2.42 -0.79
N PRO A 44 18.62 -1.69 -1.54
CA PRO A 44 17.74 -0.61 -1.08
C PRO A 44 16.60 -1.08 -0.17
N ALA A 45 16.05 -0.16 0.63
CA ALA A 45 14.92 -0.46 1.53
C ALA A 45 13.71 -0.91 0.70
N ARG A 46 13.06 -2.00 1.13
CA ARG A 46 11.93 -2.64 0.41
C ARG A 46 10.58 -2.44 1.08
N PHE A 47 10.50 -1.47 1.98
CA PHE A 47 9.33 -1.18 2.78
C PHE A 47 9.19 0.32 3.00
N ALA A 48 7.96 0.84 2.88
CA ALA A 48 7.61 2.20 3.27
C ALA A 48 6.22 2.28 3.89
N LEU A 49 5.98 3.39 4.59
CA LEU A 49 4.66 3.78 5.04
C LEU A 49 4.04 4.71 3.99
N LEU A 50 2.73 4.62 3.86
CA LEU A 50 1.94 5.47 2.99
C LEU A 50 0.88 6.17 3.83
N ASN A 51 0.78 7.50 3.70
CA ASN A 51 -0.38 8.22 4.23
C ASN A 51 -1.25 8.64 3.06
N LEU A 52 -2.50 8.17 3.05
CA LEU A 52 -3.46 8.44 1.98
C LEU A 52 -4.67 9.25 2.46
N LEU A 53 -4.84 9.44 3.76
CA LEU A 53 -6.03 10.05 4.31
C LEU A 53 -5.83 11.53 4.66
N ASP A 54 -6.89 12.31 4.44
CA ASP A 54 -7.02 13.66 4.94
C ASP A 54 -7.40 13.67 6.44
N SER A 55 -7.52 14.87 7.02
CA SER A 55 -7.92 15.05 8.42
C SER A 55 -9.33 14.54 8.77
N ARG A 56 -10.14 14.19 7.76
CA ARG A 56 -11.50 13.65 7.90
C ARG A 56 -11.55 12.14 7.69
N GLY A 57 -10.40 11.49 7.48
CA GLY A 57 -10.31 10.06 7.22
C GLY A 57 -10.79 9.65 5.83
N LYS A 58 -10.83 10.59 4.87
CA LYS A 58 -11.15 10.35 3.46
C LYS A 58 -9.87 10.27 2.66
N ILE A 59 -9.85 9.48 1.59
CA ILE A 59 -8.67 9.47 0.70
C ILE A 59 -8.52 10.85 0.06
N ASP A 60 -7.35 11.45 0.29
CA ASP A 60 -6.93 12.65 -0.40
C ASP A 60 -6.40 12.25 -1.78
N ARG A 61 -7.07 12.73 -2.84
CA ARG A 61 -6.70 12.42 -4.23
C ARG A 61 -5.31 12.93 -4.57
N GLN A 62 -4.93 14.11 -4.08
CA GLN A 62 -3.61 14.68 -4.34
C GLN A 62 -2.52 13.81 -3.71
N LEU A 63 -2.70 13.43 -2.43
CA LEU A 63 -1.77 12.53 -1.76
C LEU A 63 -1.69 11.17 -2.47
N LEU A 64 -2.82 10.62 -2.92
CA LEU A 64 -2.83 9.37 -3.66
C LEU A 64 -1.99 9.46 -4.95
N PHE A 65 -2.20 10.49 -5.77
CA PHE A 65 -1.47 10.66 -7.03
C PHE A 65 0.02 10.91 -6.82
N GLU A 66 0.38 11.75 -5.85
CA GLU A 66 1.79 12.00 -5.50
C GLU A 66 2.50 10.72 -5.05
N ASN A 67 1.82 9.91 -4.23
CA ASN A 67 2.34 8.63 -3.79
C ASN A 67 2.47 7.64 -4.95
N LEU A 68 1.47 7.50 -5.81
CA LEU A 68 1.54 6.62 -6.99
C LEU A 68 2.66 7.03 -7.95
N LEU A 69 2.84 8.33 -8.19
CA LEU A 69 3.92 8.85 -9.02
C LEU A 69 5.29 8.55 -8.40
N SER A 70 5.42 8.70 -7.07
CA SER A 70 6.64 8.34 -6.34
C SER A 70 6.96 6.84 -6.46
N LEU A 71 5.95 5.98 -6.39
CA LEU A 71 6.11 4.54 -6.55
C LEU A 71 6.48 4.14 -7.98
N ALA A 72 5.88 4.78 -8.99
CA ALA A 72 6.18 4.52 -10.40
C ALA A 72 7.64 4.82 -10.78
N ASN A 73 8.32 5.68 -10.01
CA ASN A 73 9.74 5.99 -10.21
C ASN A 73 10.70 5.04 -9.48
N LYS A 74 10.19 4.00 -8.78
CA LYS A 74 11.04 3.01 -8.11
C LYS A 74 11.31 1.82 -9.03
N GLU A 75 12.53 1.29 -8.95
CA GLU A 75 12.98 0.11 -9.69
C GLU A 75 12.49 -1.22 -9.05
N TYR A 76 11.19 -1.32 -8.79
CA TYR A 76 10.54 -2.56 -8.33
C TYR A 76 9.46 -2.97 -9.32
N ILE A 77 9.25 -4.28 -9.46
CA ILE A 77 8.27 -4.86 -10.39
C ILE A 77 6.91 -4.97 -9.72
N ASP A 78 6.88 -5.53 -8.51
CA ASP A 78 5.64 -5.79 -7.77
C ASP A 78 5.52 -4.90 -6.54
N PHE A 79 4.33 -4.32 -6.36
CA PHE A 79 3.99 -3.49 -5.19
C PHE A 79 2.82 -4.10 -4.43
N TYR A 80 2.99 -4.34 -3.13
CA TYR A 80 1.94 -4.81 -2.24
C TYR A 80 1.59 -3.73 -1.24
N ILE A 81 0.34 -3.25 -1.27
CA ILE A 81 -0.16 -2.21 -0.38
C ILE A 81 -1.14 -2.82 0.62
N ASP A 82 -0.82 -2.73 1.91
CA ASP A 82 -1.74 -3.09 2.99
C ASP A 82 -2.60 -1.88 3.34
N PHE A 83 -3.87 -1.90 2.90
CA PHE A 83 -4.84 -0.86 3.22
C PHE A 83 -5.46 -1.09 4.60
N GLY A 84 -5.51 -0.04 5.41
CA GLY A 84 -6.32 -0.01 6.62
C GLY A 84 -7.81 -0.09 6.29
N ALA A 85 -8.63 -0.16 7.35
CA ALA A 85 -10.08 -0.18 7.21
C ALA A 85 -10.65 1.03 6.42
N PRO A 86 -10.31 2.29 6.74
CA PRO A 86 -10.83 3.45 6.00
C PRO A 86 -10.35 3.50 4.54
N GLU A 87 -9.08 3.20 4.26
CA GLU A 87 -8.55 3.16 2.90
C GLU A 87 -9.26 2.10 2.07
N SER A 88 -9.51 0.91 2.66
CA SER A 88 -10.22 -0.17 1.97
C SER A 88 -11.65 0.20 1.58
N SER A 89 -12.34 1.01 2.39
CA SER A 89 -13.71 1.47 2.08
C SER A 89 -13.74 2.60 1.06
N GLU A 90 -12.78 3.53 1.12
CA GLU A 90 -12.77 4.73 0.28
C GLU A 90 -12.14 4.50 -1.09
N PHE A 91 -11.12 3.63 -1.19
CA PHE A 91 -10.36 3.44 -2.43
C PHE A 91 -11.24 3.00 -3.62
N PRO A 92 -12.16 2.02 -3.49
CA PRO A 92 -13.07 1.66 -4.57
C PRO A 92 -13.99 2.81 -5.01
N LEU A 93 -14.38 3.69 -4.08
CA LEU A 93 -15.29 4.80 -4.37
C LEU A 93 -14.66 5.84 -5.31
N LEU A 94 -13.33 5.93 -5.33
CA LEU A 94 -12.61 6.80 -6.26
C LEU A 94 -12.85 6.39 -7.72
N PHE A 95 -12.88 5.09 -7.99
CA PHE A 95 -13.10 4.56 -9.35
C PHE A 95 -14.56 4.67 -9.77
N THR A 96 -15.50 4.50 -8.85
CA THR A 96 -16.94 4.60 -9.17
C THR A 96 -17.42 6.00 -9.54
N LYS A 97 -16.64 7.04 -9.22
CA LYS A 97 -16.96 8.42 -9.61
C LYS A 97 -16.41 8.79 -10.98
N ASP A 98 -15.29 8.17 -11.36
CA ASP A 98 -14.53 8.54 -12.55
C ASP A 98 -14.73 7.53 -13.70
N PHE A 99 -15.33 6.35 -13.44
CA PHE A 99 -15.60 5.32 -14.44
C PHE A 99 -16.96 4.64 -14.22
N SER A 100 -17.70 4.37 -15.31
CA SER A 100 -18.86 3.46 -15.24
C SER A 100 -18.36 2.00 -15.22
N ILE A 101 -19.14 1.08 -14.63
CA ILE A 101 -18.82 -0.37 -14.59
C ILE A 101 -18.55 -0.95 -16.00
N GLU A 102 -19.01 -0.28 -17.05
CA GLU A 102 -18.85 -0.68 -18.45
C GLU A 102 -17.42 -0.44 -18.97
N GLU A 103 -16.65 0.48 -18.36
CA GLU A 103 -15.28 0.81 -18.80
C GLU A 103 -14.21 -0.14 -18.23
N PHE A 104 -14.58 -1.03 -17.31
CA PHE A 104 -13.69 -2.04 -16.71
C PHE A 104 -13.90 -3.47 -17.25
N LYS A 105 -14.78 -3.67 -18.25
CA LYS A 105 -14.97 -4.94 -18.97
C LYS A 105 -14.09 -5.03 -20.21
#